data_AF-A0AAJ1ETF4-F1
#
_entry.id   AF-A0AAJ1ETF4-F1
#
_cell.length_a   1.000
_cell.length_b   1.000
_cell.length_c   1.000
_cell.angle_alpha   90.00
_cell.angle_beta   90.00
_cell.angle_gamma   90.00
#
_symmetry.space_group_name_H-M   'P 1'
#
loop_
_entity.id
_entity.type
_entity.pdbx_description
1 polymer ?
#
loop_
_entity_poly.entity_id
_entity_poly.type
_entity_poly.pdbx_seq_one_letter_code
_entity_poly.pdbx_strand_id
1 'polypeptide(L)'
;CPVCQGKRFIPEILALKYHEHSIDDVLHLSVDEGVGFFSDCPKIIKTLKMLQDVGLGYLELGQVLTTLSGGEKQRLKLATT
;
A
#
# COMPACT_ATOMS: atom_id res chain seq x y z
N CYS A 1 -16.71 7.37 8.10
CA CYS A 1 -17.63 8.05 7.16
C CYS A 1 -18.72 7.06 6.75
N PRO A 2 -20.02 7.38 6.89
CA PRO A 2 -21.11 6.46 6.58
C PRO A 2 -21.30 6.21 5.08
N VAL A 3 -20.83 7.12 4.21
CA VAL A 3 -21.00 7.03 2.75
C VAL A 3 -19.98 6.07 2.11
N CYS A 4 -18.70 6.17 2.48
CA CYS A 4 -17.65 5.28 1.96
C CYS A 4 -17.30 4.14 2.91
N GLN A 5 -17.97 4.04 4.07
CA GLN A 5 -17.69 3.05 5.13
C GLN A 5 -16.22 2.94 5.56
N GLY A 6 -15.43 4.01 5.37
CA GLY A 6 -13.99 4.01 5.67
C GLY A 6 -13.07 3.67 4.50
N LYS A 7 -13.63 3.18 3.38
CA LYS A 7 -12.90 2.81 2.16
C LYS A 7 -12.42 4.01 1.33
N ARG A 8 -12.89 5.23 1.62
CA ARG A 8 -12.48 6.50 0.99
C ARG A 8 -12.81 6.67 -0.50
N PHE A 9 -13.36 5.65 -1.16
CA PHE A 9 -13.79 5.69 -2.56
C PHE A 9 -15.31 5.57 -2.71
N ILE A 10 -15.83 6.05 -3.85
CA ILE A 10 -17.23 5.87 -4.24
C ILE A 10 -17.46 4.43 -4.76
N PRO A 11 -18.70 3.90 -4.68
CA PRO A 11 -19.01 2.50 -5.05
C PRO A 11 -18.59 2.14 -6.49
N GLU A 12 -18.70 3.07 -7.43
CA GLU A 12 -18.35 2.86 -8.83
C GLU A 12 -16.86 2.56 -9.01
N ILE A 13 -16.00 3.19 -8.21
CA ILE A 13 -14.55 2.94 -8.21
C ILE A 13 -14.23 1.63 -7.48
N LEU A 14 -14.94 1.32 -6.39
CA LEU A 14 -14.77 0.07 -5.66
C LEU A 14 -15.20 -1.16 -6.48
N ALA A 15 -16.10 -0.98 -7.45
CA ALA A 15 -16.53 -2.04 -8.36
C ALA A 15 -15.47 -2.38 -9.43
N LEU A 16 -14.53 -1.47 -9.71
CA LEU A 16 -13.42 -1.74 -10.63
C LEU A 16 -12.41 -2.67 -9.97
N LYS A 17 -12.01 -3.71 -10.69
CA LYS A 17 -11.08 -4.73 -10.20
C LYS A 17 -9.80 -4.77 -11.01
N TYR A 18 -8.70 -4.99 -10.31
CA TYR A 18 -7.40 -5.36 -10.87
C TYR A 18 -6.95 -6.66 -10.22
N HIS A 19 -6.69 -7.70 -11.01
CA HIS A 19 -6.42 -9.06 -10.50
C HIS A 19 -7.45 -9.52 -9.45
N GLU A 20 -8.73 -9.30 -9.72
CA GLU A 20 -9.87 -9.56 -8.81
C GLU A 20 -9.95 -8.73 -7.51
N HIS A 21 -9.05 -7.75 -7.32
CA HIS A 21 -9.01 -6.88 -6.15
C HIS A 21 -9.52 -5.47 -6.48
N SER A 22 -10.35 -4.91 -5.63
CA SER A 22 -10.71 -3.49 -5.69
C SER A 22 -9.53 -2.62 -5.19
N ILE A 23 -9.59 -1.31 -5.43
CA ILE A 23 -8.57 -0.39 -4.90
C ILE A 23 -8.47 -0.42 -3.37
N ASP A 24 -9.58 -0.69 -2.67
CA ASP A 24 -9.60 -0.82 -1.22
C ASP A 24 -8.86 -2.08 -0.77
N ASP A 25 -9.08 -3.21 -1.46
CA ASP A 25 -8.38 -4.46 -1.18
C ASP A 25 -6.87 -4.30 -1.42
N VAL A 26 -6.49 -3.64 -2.51
CA VAL A 26 -5.08 -3.35 -2.83
C VAL A 26 -4.42 -2.49 -1.74
N LEU A 27 -5.13 -1.51 -1.20
CA LEU A 27 -4.61 -0.66 -0.13
C LEU A 27 -4.45 -1.39 1.22
N HIS A 28 -5.14 -2.51 1.42
CA HIS A 28 -4.97 -3.36 2.61
C HIS A 28 -3.88 -4.42 2.45
N LEU A 29 -3.30 -4.59 1.26
CA LEU A 29 -2.12 -5.44 1.10
C LEU A 29 -0.94 -4.86 1.88
N SER A 30 -0.17 -5.73 2.50
CA SER A 30 1.17 -5.39 2.99
C SER A 30 2.11 -5.08 1.82
N VAL A 31 3.21 -4.37 2.08
CA VAL A 31 4.29 -4.17 1.10
C VAL A 31 4.79 -5.51 0.56
N ASP A 32 4.93 -6.52 1.43
CA ASP A 32 5.39 -7.87 1.04
C ASP A 32 4.43 -8.55 0.06
N GLU A 33 3.12 -8.50 0.33
CA GLU A 33 2.10 -9.02 -0.57
C GLU A 33 2.06 -8.21 -1.88
N GLY A 34 2.21 -6.89 -1.78
CA GLY A 34 2.24 -5.97 -2.92
C GLY A 34 3.35 -6.30 -3.93
N VAL A 35 4.53 -6.75 -3.47
CA VAL A 35 5.62 -7.16 -4.38
C VAL A 35 5.22 -8.34 -5.26
N GLY A 36 4.49 -9.31 -4.71
CA GLY A 36 3.94 -10.43 -5.48
C GLY A 36 2.79 -10.00 -6.38
N PHE A 37 1.87 -9.21 -5.83
CA PHE A 37 0.67 -8.74 -6.51
C PHE A 37 0.97 -7.89 -7.76
N PHE A 38 1.99 -7.03 -7.69
CA PHE A 38 2.41 -6.16 -8.79
C PHE A 38 3.59 -6.71 -9.60
N SER A 39 3.77 -8.03 -9.64
CA SER A 39 4.92 -8.71 -10.29
C SER A 39 5.13 -8.35 -11.77
N ASP A 40 4.08 -7.88 -12.46
CA ASP A 40 4.07 -7.41 -13.85
C ASP A 40 4.29 -5.89 -14.01
N CYS A 41 4.47 -5.15 -12.90
CA CYS A 41 4.59 -3.70 -12.87
C CYS A 41 5.94 -3.23 -12.30
N PRO A 42 7.04 -3.22 -13.09
CA PRO A 42 8.39 -2.94 -12.60
C PRO A 42 8.55 -1.62 -11.84
N LYS A 43 7.80 -0.58 -12.24
CA LYS A 43 7.83 0.73 -11.59
C LYS A 43 7.31 0.67 -10.14
N ILE A 44 6.26 -0.11 -9.90
CA ILE A 44 5.67 -0.28 -8.56
C ILE A 44 6.58 -1.16 -7.71
N ILE A 45 7.03 -2.30 -8.26
CA ILE A 45 7.94 -3.23 -7.57
C ILE A 45 9.19 -2.52 -7.07
N LYS A 46 9.78 -1.62 -7.88
CA LYS A 46 10.97 -0.87 -7.46
C LYS A 46 10.74 -0.13 -6.13
N THR A 47 9.61 0.57 -6.01
CA THR A 47 9.27 1.29 -4.78
C THR A 47 8.98 0.34 -3.61
N LEU A 48 8.23 -0.74 -3.86
CA LEU A 48 7.89 -1.71 -2.81
C LEU A 48 9.13 -2.44 -2.28
N LYS A 49 10.08 -2.79 -3.16
CA LYS A 49 11.35 -3.41 -2.74
C LYS A 49 12.20 -2.46 -1.89
N MET A 50 12.26 -1.17 -2.22
CA MET A 50 12.97 -0.20 -1.37
C MET A 50 12.38 -0.14 0.05
N LEU A 51 11.05 -0.29 0.18
CA LEU A 51 10.39 -0.38 1.48
C LEU A 51 10.70 -1.71 2.20
N GLN A 52 10.74 -2.83 1.48
CA GLN A 52 11.18 -4.13 2.03
C GLN A 52 12.62 -4.07 2.55
N ASP A 53 13.52 -3.46 1.78
CA ASP A 53 14.96 -3.40 2.09
C ASP A 53 15.24 -2.63 3.40
N VAL A 54 14.38 -1.66 3.74
CA VAL A 54 14.44 -0.94 5.04
C VAL A 54 13.57 -1.59 6.13
N GLY A 55 13.05 -2.79 5.89
CA GLY A 55 12.28 -3.58 6.87
C GLY A 55 10.88 -3.04 7.13
N LEU A 56 10.22 -2.46 6.12
CA LEU A 56 8.82 -1.98 6.18
C LEU A 56 7.84 -2.90 5.43
N GLY A 57 8.24 -4.15 5.16
CA GLY A 57 7.44 -5.15 4.43
C GLY A 57 6.04 -5.42 4.99
N TYR A 58 5.88 -5.30 6.31
CA TYR A 58 4.62 -5.58 7.01
C TYR A 58 3.61 -4.44 6.97
N LEU A 59 3.99 -3.23 6.53
CA LEU A 59 3.07 -2.10 6.48
C LEU A 59 2.06 -2.27 5.35
N GLU A 60 0.80 -1.95 5.61
CA GLU A 60 -0.22 -1.88 4.56
C GLU A 60 0.06 -0.69 3.62
N LEU A 61 -0.20 -0.87 2.32
CA LEU A 61 0.01 0.18 1.31
C LEU A 61 -0.84 1.45 1.59
N GLY A 62 -2.01 1.26 2.19
CA GLY A 62 -2.95 2.31 2.57
C GLY A 62 -2.77 2.87 3.98
N GLN A 63 -1.75 2.41 4.72
CA GLN A 63 -1.53 2.81 6.11
C GLN A 63 -1.33 4.32 6.23
N VAL A 64 -2.06 4.94 7.16
CA VAL A 64 -2.02 6.38 7.35
C VAL A 64 -0.68 6.77 7.97
N LEU A 65 0.08 7.65 7.31
CA LEU A 65 1.44 8.03 7.75
C LEU A 65 1.52 8.57 9.20
N THR A 66 0.44 9.15 9.72
CA THR A 66 0.40 9.66 11.10
C THR A 66 0.46 8.55 12.14
N THR A 67 0.02 7.33 11.82
CA THR A 67 0.03 6.18 12.75
C THR A 67 1.39 5.49 12.83
N LEU A 68 2.32 5.83 11.93
CA LEU A 68 3.68 5.29 11.96
C LEU A 68 4.47 5.79 13.17
N SER A 69 5.20 4.88 13.80
CA SER A 69 6.22 5.15 14.80
C SER A 69 7.34 6.04 14.24
N GLY A 70 8.12 6.67 15.13
CA GLY A 70 9.27 7.47 14.73
C GLY A 70 10.28 6.70 13.88
N GLY A 71 10.56 5.44 14.26
CA GLY A 71 11.49 4.57 13.54
C GLY A 71 10.98 4.16 12.14
N GLU A 72 9.67 3.96 11.98
CA GLU A 72 9.08 3.70 10.66
C GLU A 72 9.14 4.93 9.76
N LYS A 73 8.81 6.11 10.29
CA LYS A 73 8.91 7.38 9.54
C LYS A 73 10.35 7.64 9.07
N GLN A 74 11.32 7.33 9.92
CA GLN A 74 12.74 7.46 9.55
C GLN A 74 13.11 6.50 8.42
N ARG A 75 12.73 5.22 8.51
CA ARG A 75 13.03 4.22 7.48
C ARG A 75 12.32 4.52 6.16
N LEU A 76 11.08 5.01 6.21
CA LEU A 76 10.33 5.45 5.03
C LEU A 76 11.06 6.59 4.28
N LYS A 77 11.59 7.57 5.02
CA LYS A 77 12.39 8.66 4.44
C LYS A 77 13.64 8.13 3.73
N LEU A 78 14.32 7.13 4.30
CA LEU A 78 15.52 6.52 3.70
C LEU A 78 15.19 5.78 2.39
N ALA A 79 14.05 5.08 2.33
CA ALA A 79 13.61 4.33 1.15
C ALA A 79 13.08 5.21 -0.01
N THR A 80 12.80 6.49 0.25
CA THR A 80 12.19 7.41 -0.73
C THR A 80 13.12 8.56 -1.13
N THR A 81 14.37 8.53 -0.68
CA THR A 81 15.43 9.49 -1.04
C THR A 81 16.07 9.15 -2.38
#